data_AF-A0A328LKX0-F1
#
_entry.id   AF-A0A328LKX0-F1
#
_cell.length_a   1.000
_cell.length_b   1.000
_cell.length_c   1.000
_cell.angle_alpha   90.00
_cell.angle_beta   90.00
_cell.angle_gamma   90.00
#
_symmetry.space_group_name_H-M   'P 1'
#
loop_
_entity.id
_entity.type
_entity.pdbx_description
1 polymer ?
#
loop_
_entity_poly.entity_id
_entity_poly.type
_entity_poly.pdbx_seq_one_letter_code
_entity_poly.pdbx_strand_id
1 'polypeptide(L)'
;MGFHVDLKEFHEVLEKLQKDTSKTNDQLEQAKQALNGIIQADAMQGETGKAIVNDINNNQNTVVIGLKDTNELLSIEMAQTLQDFQSTTGETDENAIILEDALLQAQNKLSNLQPKKHEMDSRISNIYNSVSDLISLSMPKSQFDEKLVAASKELEDTIQKVQQFESKKEKSDAENILNALNNQVQIAGNMGSLSYTDPQLQAFFALDDLAKGIHEMDTQITKAKKEAQLQAEREMK
;
A
#
# COMPACT_ATOMS: atom_id res chain seq x y z
N MET A 1 17.00 7.94 9.46
CA MET A 1 16.86 6.58 8.91
C MET A 1 16.69 6.79 7.42
N GLY A 2 17.55 6.18 6.61
CA GLY A 2 17.43 6.30 5.14
C GLY A 2 16.51 5.23 4.56
N PHE A 3 16.05 5.41 3.33
CA PHE A 3 15.12 4.49 2.68
C PHE A 3 15.82 3.26 2.07
N HIS A 4 15.09 2.14 2.08
CA HIS A 4 15.40 0.90 1.38
C HIS A 4 14.13 0.38 0.72
N VAL A 5 14.12 0.33 -0.60
CA VAL A 5 13.02 -0.22 -1.39
C VAL A 5 13.53 -1.43 -2.17
N ASP A 6 12.89 -2.58 -1.97
CA ASP A 6 13.06 -3.79 -2.79
C ASP A 6 11.71 -4.07 -3.47
N LEU A 7 11.62 -3.78 -4.76
CA LEU A 7 10.37 -3.98 -5.50
C LEU A 7 10.04 -5.45 -5.68
N LYS A 8 11.04 -6.34 -5.75
CA LYS A 8 10.77 -7.77 -5.87
C LYS A 8 10.11 -8.29 -4.60
N GLU A 9 10.67 -7.96 -3.44
CA GLU A 9 10.08 -8.33 -2.15
C GLU A 9 8.66 -7.75 -2.03
N PHE A 10 8.45 -6.50 -2.45
CA PHE A 10 7.12 -5.87 -2.43
C PHE A 10 6.09 -6.66 -3.26
N HIS A 11 6.42 -7.04 -4.50
CA HIS A 11 5.53 -7.82 -5.35
C HIS A 11 5.22 -9.19 -4.73
N GLU A 12 6.23 -9.89 -4.19
CA GLU A 12 6.04 -11.19 -3.53
C GLU A 12 5.11 -11.08 -2.30
N VAL A 13 5.24 -10.01 -1.51
CA VAL A 13 4.35 -9.72 -0.38
C VAL A 13 2.94 -9.42 -0.84
N LEU A 14 2.77 -8.61 -1.89
CA LEU A 14 1.46 -8.27 -2.45
C LEU A 14 0.73 -9.51 -2.98
N GLU A 15 1.40 -10.38 -3.74
CA GLU A 15 0.83 -11.63 -4.24
C GLU A 15 0.39 -12.55 -3.09
N LYS A 16 1.24 -12.67 -2.06
CA LYS A 16 0.92 -13.47 -0.87
C LYS A 16 -0.29 -12.89 -0.13
N LEU A 17 -0.36 -11.57 0.04
CA LEU A 17 -1.49 -10.88 0.66
C LEU A 17 -2.78 -11.15 -0.11
N GLN A 18 -2.78 -10.99 -1.43
CA GLN A 18 -3.94 -11.25 -2.29
C GLN A 18 -4.45 -12.70 -2.16
N LYS A 19 -3.53 -13.66 -2.11
CA LYS A 19 -3.86 -15.08 -1.91
C LYS A 19 -4.44 -15.35 -0.52
N ASP A 20 -3.83 -14.78 0.52
CA ASP A 20 -4.29 -14.94 1.90
C ASP A 20 -5.65 -14.26 2.11
N THR A 21 -5.87 -13.08 1.51
CA THR A 21 -7.16 -12.37 1.46
C THR A 21 -8.23 -13.25 0.83
N SER A 22 -7.96 -13.84 -0.34
CA SER A 22 -8.93 -14.71 -1.03
C SER A 22 -9.35 -15.89 -0.15
N LYS A 23 -8.38 -16.60 0.42
CA LYS A 23 -8.64 -17.75 1.30
C LYS A 23 -9.40 -17.36 2.57
N THR A 24 -9.02 -16.26 3.20
CA THR A 24 -9.67 -15.78 4.42
C THR A 24 -11.11 -15.35 4.14
N ASN A 25 -11.33 -14.66 3.01
CA ASN A 25 -12.66 -14.22 2.60
C ASN A 25 -13.58 -15.40 2.26
N ASP A 26 -13.08 -16.49 1.68
CA ASP A 26 -13.84 -17.72 1.49
C ASP A 26 -14.30 -18.34 2.83
N GLN A 27 -13.42 -18.35 3.83
CA GLN A 27 -13.76 -18.85 5.17
C GLN A 27 -14.77 -17.96 5.89
N LEU A 28 -14.63 -16.63 5.75
CA LEU A 28 -15.59 -15.66 6.28
C LEU A 28 -16.97 -15.81 5.62
N GLU A 29 -17.02 -16.06 4.31
CA GLU A 29 -18.28 -16.29 3.60
C GLU A 29 -18.95 -17.59 4.07
N GLN A 30 -18.19 -18.66 4.31
CA GLN A 30 -18.72 -19.89 4.91
C GLN A 30 -19.27 -19.66 6.32
N ALA A 31 -18.58 -18.85 7.14
CA ALA A 31 -19.06 -18.48 8.46
C ALA A 31 -20.38 -17.69 8.39
N LYS A 32 -20.47 -16.70 7.49
CA LYS A 32 -21.70 -15.96 7.21
C LYS A 32 -22.85 -16.88 6.79
N GLN A 33 -22.59 -17.86 5.92
CA GLN A 33 -23.59 -18.83 5.50
C GLN A 33 -24.07 -19.71 6.66
N ALA A 34 -23.16 -20.16 7.51
CA ALA A 34 -23.51 -20.92 8.71
C ALA A 34 -24.38 -20.10 9.68
N LEU A 35 -24.01 -18.84 9.92
CA LEU A 35 -24.79 -17.89 10.73
C LEU A 35 -26.20 -17.66 10.16
N ASN A 36 -26.30 -17.46 8.86
CA ASN A 36 -27.59 -17.32 8.17
C ASN A 36 -28.45 -18.59 8.27
N GLY A 37 -27.84 -19.78 8.32
CA GLY A 37 -28.54 -21.03 8.59
C GLY A 37 -29.20 -21.06 9.97
N ILE A 38 -28.58 -20.44 10.98
CA ILE A 38 -29.17 -20.34 12.33
C ILE A 38 -30.39 -19.40 12.30
N ILE A 39 -30.30 -18.25 11.63
CA ILE A 39 -31.42 -17.31 11.48
C ILE A 39 -32.64 -17.98 10.84
N GLN A 40 -32.43 -18.90 9.90
CA GLN A 40 -33.50 -19.60 9.18
C GLN A 40 -34.15 -20.75 9.97
N ALA A 41 -33.63 -21.09 11.17
CA ALA A 41 -34.17 -22.20 11.94
C ALA A 41 -35.53 -21.84 12.58
N ASP A 42 -36.50 -22.77 12.49
CA ASP A 42 -37.84 -22.61 13.09
C ASP A 42 -37.82 -22.37 14.61
N ALA A 43 -36.72 -22.78 15.27
CA ALA A 43 -36.50 -22.59 16.71
C ALA A 43 -36.25 -21.13 17.12
N MET A 44 -36.05 -20.20 16.16
CA MET A 44 -35.76 -18.78 16.43
C MET A 44 -37.01 -17.93 16.69
N GLN A 45 -38.11 -18.56 17.10
CA GLN A 45 -39.35 -17.88 17.44
C GLN A 45 -39.34 -17.41 18.91
N GLY A 46 -40.03 -16.32 19.20
CA GLY A 46 -40.10 -15.71 20.54
C GLY A 46 -39.03 -14.64 20.81
N GLU A 47 -39.05 -14.04 22.00
CA GLU A 47 -38.21 -12.88 22.33
C GLU A 47 -36.71 -13.20 22.32
N THR A 48 -36.30 -14.35 22.86
CA THR A 48 -34.90 -14.81 22.80
C THR A 48 -34.47 -15.09 21.36
N GLY A 49 -35.33 -15.71 20.55
CA GLY A 49 -35.05 -15.96 19.14
C GLY A 49 -34.84 -14.69 18.34
N LYS A 50 -35.71 -13.67 18.52
CA LYS A 50 -35.53 -12.33 17.94
C LYS A 50 -34.21 -11.68 18.36
N ALA A 51 -33.85 -11.78 19.63
CA ALA A 51 -32.59 -11.22 20.13
C ALA A 51 -31.37 -11.90 19.47
N ILE A 52 -31.40 -13.22 19.29
CA ILE A 52 -30.32 -13.95 18.59
C ILE A 52 -30.30 -13.57 17.10
N VAL A 53 -31.45 -13.47 16.43
CA VAL A 53 -31.50 -13.04 15.01
C VAL A 53 -30.93 -11.63 14.84
N ASN A 54 -31.24 -10.72 15.77
CA ASN A 54 -30.70 -9.36 15.77
C ASN A 54 -29.18 -9.36 16.03
N ASP A 55 -28.69 -10.14 16.99
CA ASP A 55 -27.25 -10.31 17.24
C ASP A 55 -26.53 -10.84 15.98
N ILE A 56 -27.07 -11.87 15.35
CA ILE A 56 -26.45 -12.43 14.16
C ILE A 56 -26.45 -11.39 13.02
N ASN A 57 -27.56 -10.72 12.75
CA ASN A 57 -27.64 -9.78 11.64
C ASN A 57 -26.82 -8.51 11.87
N ASN A 58 -26.96 -7.89 13.03
CA ASN A 58 -26.42 -6.55 13.27
C ASN A 58 -25.01 -6.56 13.88
N ASN A 59 -24.61 -7.67 14.50
CA ASN A 59 -23.30 -7.83 15.12
C ASN A 59 -22.44 -8.84 14.37
N GLN A 60 -22.81 -10.12 14.38
CA GLN A 60 -21.91 -11.19 13.94
C GLN A 60 -21.67 -11.13 12.42
N ASN A 61 -22.74 -11.06 11.62
CA ASN A 61 -22.63 -10.89 10.16
C ASN A 61 -21.97 -9.57 9.80
N THR A 62 -22.26 -8.48 10.53
CA THR A 62 -21.60 -7.19 10.33
C THR A 62 -20.09 -7.28 10.52
N VAL A 63 -19.61 -7.95 11.57
CA VAL A 63 -18.17 -8.19 11.79
C VAL A 63 -17.59 -9.04 10.66
N VAL A 64 -18.27 -10.11 10.26
CA VAL A 64 -17.80 -11.00 9.18
C VAL A 64 -17.68 -10.25 7.84
N ILE A 65 -18.69 -9.46 7.46
CA ILE A 65 -18.67 -8.65 6.24
C ILE A 65 -17.60 -7.57 6.33
N GLY A 66 -17.53 -6.85 7.45
CA GLY A 66 -16.53 -5.80 7.63
C GLY A 66 -15.09 -6.32 7.58
N LEU A 67 -14.81 -7.50 8.15
CA LEU A 67 -13.48 -8.13 8.04
C LEU A 67 -13.16 -8.53 6.60
N LYS A 68 -14.14 -9.05 5.86
CA LYS A 68 -14.00 -9.38 4.45
C LYS A 68 -13.66 -8.14 3.61
N ASP A 69 -14.39 -7.05 3.83
CA ASP A 69 -14.18 -5.76 3.17
C ASP A 69 -12.82 -5.17 3.53
N THR A 70 -12.43 -5.25 4.81
CA THR A 70 -11.09 -4.83 5.27
C THR A 70 -10.00 -5.57 4.52
N ASN A 71 -10.07 -6.90 4.40
CA ASN A 71 -9.05 -7.68 3.71
C ASN A 71 -8.94 -7.31 2.22
N GLU A 72 -10.08 -7.03 1.57
CA GLU A 72 -10.11 -6.58 0.18
C GLU A 72 -9.48 -5.19 0.04
N LEU A 73 -9.85 -4.24 0.90
CA LEU A 73 -9.31 -2.88 0.91
C LEU A 73 -7.80 -2.88 1.19
N LEU A 74 -7.31 -3.64 2.16
CA LEU A 74 -5.86 -3.76 2.41
C LEU A 74 -5.10 -4.22 1.16
N SER A 75 -5.67 -5.17 0.42
CA SER A 75 -5.07 -5.63 -0.83
C SER A 75 -5.09 -4.57 -1.92
N ILE A 76 -6.16 -3.77 -2.00
CA ILE A 76 -6.29 -2.67 -2.97
C ILE A 76 -5.33 -1.53 -2.62
N GLU A 77 -5.30 -1.10 -1.36
CA GLU A 77 -4.43 -0.05 -0.83
C GLU A 77 -2.94 -0.39 -1.02
N MET A 78 -2.55 -1.66 -0.80
CA MET A 78 -1.18 -2.12 -1.04
C MET A 78 -0.82 -2.07 -2.54
N ALA A 79 -1.74 -2.44 -3.42
CA ALA A 79 -1.53 -2.34 -4.87
C ALA A 79 -1.47 -0.87 -5.35
N GLN A 80 -2.30 0.00 -4.79
CA GLN A 80 -2.27 1.44 -5.05
C GLN A 80 -0.95 2.05 -4.56
N THR A 81 -0.46 1.67 -3.38
CA THR A 81 0.84 2.09 -2.84
C THR A 81 1.98 1.80 -3.83
N LEU A 82 1.98 0.61 -4.44
CA LEU A 82 2.94 0.25 -5.48
C LEU A 82 2.81 1.13 -6.73
N GLN A 83 1.59 1.33 -7.23
CA GLN A 83 1.33 2.18 -8.39
C GLN A 83 1.74 3.63 -8.15
N ASP A 84 1.46 4.16 -6.96
CA ASP A 84 1.87 5.50 -6.55
C ASP A 84 3.38 5.61 -6.42
N PHE A 85 4.05 4.59 -5.90
CA PHE A 85 5.49 4.52 -5.86
C PHE A 85 6.10 4.59 -7.27
N GLN A 86 5.64 3.72 -8.17
CA GLN A 86 6.09 3.68 -9.57
C GLN A 86 5.79 4.99 -10.30
N SER A 87 4.61 5.57 -10.10
CA SER A 87 4.22 6.84 -10.73
C SER A 87 5.01 8.03 -10.20
N THR A 88 5.41 8.02 -8.93
CA THR A 88 6.17 9.12 -8.31
C THR A 88 7.66 9.04 -8.67
N THR A 89 8.22 7.83 -8.66
CA THR A 89 9.66 7.60 -8.93
C THR A 89 9.96 7.50 -10.42
N GLY A 90 9.01 7.00 -11.22
CA GLY A 90 9.22 6.57 -12.60
C GLY A 90 9.91 5.21 -12.69
N GLU A 91 10.07 4.48 -11.58
CA GLU A 91 10.66 3.15 -11.58
C GLU A 91 9.69 2.15 -12.22
N THR A 92 10.22 1.36 -13.15
CA THR A 92 9.45 0.37 -13.94
C THR A 92 10.03 -1.03 -13.86
N ASP A 93 11.25 -1.19 -13.33
CA ASP A 93 11.84 -2.50 -13.11
C ASP A 93 11.25 -3.15 -11.84
N GLU A 94 10.55 -4.26 -12.04
CA GLU A 94 9.95 -5.06 -10.97
C GLU A 94 10.98 -5.61 -9.97
N ASN A 95 12.27 -5.65 -10.35
CA ASN A 95 13.37 -6.13 -9.51
C ASN A 95 14.27 -5.01 -8.99
N ALA A 96 13.87 -3.74 -9.11
CA ALA A 96 14.69 -2.63 -8.66
C ALA A 96 14.94 -2.68 -7.14
N ILE A 97 16.19 -2.40 -6.77
CA ILE A 97 16.61 -2.21 -5.39
C ILE A 97 17.15 -0.78 -5.26
N ILE A 98 16.48 0.04 -4.46
CA ILE A 98 16.83 1.45 -4.27
C ILE A 98 17.25 1.66 -2.81
N LEU A 99 18.53 2.00 -2.64
CA LEU A 99 19.17 2.18 -1.34
C LEU A 99 19.72 3.59 -1.23
N GLU A 100 19.20 4.39 -0.29
CA GLU A 100 19.64 5.78 -0.12
C GLU A 100 21.14 5.87 0.16
N ASP A 101 21.66 5.01 1.04
CA ASP A 101 23.10 4.96 1.35
C ASP A 101 23.96 4.68 0.12
N ALA A 102 23.51 3.80 -0.77
CA ALA A 102 24.24 3.47 -1.99
C ALA A 102 24.22 4.66 -2.98
N LEU A 103 23.07 5.33 -3.12
CA LEU A 103 22.90 6.52 -3.95
C LEU A 103 23.78 7.68 -3.43
N LEU A 104 23.77 7.94 -2.13
CA LEU A 104 24.61 8.96 -1.50
C LEU A 104 26.10 8.65 -1.63
N GLN A 105 26.51 7.39 -1.47
CA GLN A 105 27.89 6.97 -1.72
C GLN A 105 28.30 7.18 -3.18
N ALA A 106 27.42 6.87 -4.13
CA ALA A 106 27.67 7.12 -5.55
C ALA A 106 27.80 8.63 -5.83
N GLN A 107 26.91 9.46 -5.29
CA GLN A 107 26.95 10.91 -5.41
C GLN A 107 28.26 11.48 -4.86
N ASN A 108 28.69 11.04 -3.67
CA ASN A 108 29.97 11.43 -3.09
C ASN A 108 31.16 11.02 -3.96
N LYS A 109 31.13 9.84 -4.59
CA LYS A 109 32.18 9.42 -5.53
C LYS A 109 32.20 10.33 -6.75
N LEU A 110 31.05 10.65 -7.35
CA LEU A 110 30.95 11.54 -8.51
C LEU A 110 31.47 12.95 -8.18
N SER A 111 31.07 13.53 -7.05
CA SER A 111 31.56 14.85 -6.61
C SER A 111 33.09 14.91 -6.46
N ASN A 112 33.73 13.79 -6.11
CA ASN A 112 35.19 13.69 -5.99
C ASN A 112 35.92 13.51 -7.34
N LEU A 113 35.21 13.28 -8.45
CA LEU A 113 35.81 13.11 -9.77
C LEU A 113 36.10 14.46 -10.46
N GLN A 114 35.28 15.48 -10.22
CA GLN A 114 35.48 16.82 -10.78
C GLN A 114 36.84 17.45 -10.39
N PRO A 115 37.25 17.51 -9.11
CA PRO A 115 38.56 18.06 -8.75
C PRO A 115 39.71 17.25 -9.36
N LYS A 116 39.58 15.92 -9.45
CA LYS A 116 40.60 15.06 -10.09
C LYS A 116 40.76 15.36 -11.58
N LYS A 117 39.65 15.56 -12.31
CA LYS A 117 39.73 16.01 -13.71
C LYS A 117 40.40 17.37 -13.81
N HIS A 118 40.05 18.32 -12.95
CA HIS A 118 40.66 19.65 -12.99
C HIS A 118 42.18 19.61 -12.76
N GLU A 119 42.65 18.75 -11.85
CA GLU A 119 44.08 18.49 -11.65
C GLU A 119 44.74 17.92 -12.92
N MET A 120 44.10 16.94 -13.56
CA MET A 120 44.60 16.34 -14.81
C MET A 120 44.64 17.36 -15.95
N ASP A 121 43.58 18.13 -16.14
CA ASP A 121 43.49 19.18 -17.16
C ASP A 121 44.59 20.22 -16.97
N SER A 122 44.84 20.64 -15.72
CA SER A 122 45.91 21.57 -15.38
C SER A 122 47.30 21.00 -15.72
N ARG A 123 47.52 19.72 -15.44
CA ARG A 123 48.79 19.05 -15.77
C ARG A 123 49.01 18.94 -17.28
N ILE A 124 47.97 18.58 -18.05
CA ILE A 124 48.05 18.51 -19.52
C ILE A 124 48.35 19.89 -20.11
N SER A 125 47.62 20.91 -19.65
CA SER A 125 47.83 22.30 -20.08
C SER A 125 49.28 22.75 -19.84
N ASN A 126 49.85 22.47 -18.67
CA ASN A 126 51.24 22.80 -18.36
C ASN A 126 52.24 22.11 -19.31
N ILE A 127 52.02 20.83 -19.62
CA ILE A 127 52.86 20.09 -20.58
C ILE A 127 52.74 20.68 -21.98
N TYR A 128 51.52 20.94 -22.47
CA TYR A 128 51.30 21.51 -23.81
C TYR A 128 51.91 22.90 -23.94
N ASN A 129 51.78 23.74 -22.91
CA ASN A 129 52.41 25.05 -22.87
C ASN A 129 53.95 24.96 -22.91
N SER A 130 54.54 23.93 -22.29
CA SER A 130 56.01 23.75 -22.24
C SER A 130 56.66 23.41 -23.59
N VAL A 131 55.87 22.95 -24.57
CA VAL A 131 56.34 22.60 -25.94
C VAL A 131 55.68 23.46 -27.03
N SER A 132 54.99 24.53 -26.63
CA SER A 132 54.18 25.36 -27.52
C SER A 132 55.00 26.13 -28.57
N ASP A 133 56.30 26.29 -28.32
CA ASP A 133 57.29 26.84 -29.24
C ASP A 133 57.62 25.90 -30.41
N LEU A 134 57.53 24.59 -30.19
CA LEU A 134 57.78 23.56 -31.20
C LEU A 134 56.52 23.13 -31.94
N ILE A 135 55.41 22.97 -31.22
CA ILE A 135 54.15 22.48 -31.77
C ILE A 135 52.95 23.07 -31.02
N SER A 136 51.95 23.53 -31.78
CA SER A 136 50.68 23.97 -31.20
C SER A 136 49.78 22.77 -30.92
N LEU A 137 49.49 22.53 -29.64
CA LEU A 137 48.59 21.48 -29.17
C LEU A 137 47.37 22.10 -28.51
N SER A 138 46.19 21.52 -28.73
CA SER A 138 44.94 21.96 -28.12
C SER A 138 44.39 20.91 -27.16
N MET A 139 43.68 21.36 -26.13
CA MET A 139 43.06 20.47 -25.16
C MET A 139 42.07 19.51 -25.83
N PRO A 140 42.07 18.22 -25.46
CA PRO A 140 41.11 17.26 -25.99
C PRO A 140 39.70 17.67 -25.57
N LYS A 141 38.74 17.56 -26.50
CA LYS A 141 37.33 17.77 -26.19
C LYS A 141 36.83 16.60 -25.33
N SER A 142 36.16 16.90 -24.23
CA SER A 142 35.58 15.92 -23.31
C SER A 142 34.18 16.34 -22.89
N GLN A 143 33.25 15.40 -22.86
CA GLN A 143 31.90 15.58 -22.30
C GLN A 143 31.83 15.22 -20.82
N PHE A 144 32.98 15.01 -20.16
CA PHE A 144 33.03 14.51 -18.80
C PHE A 144 32.24 15.38 -17.81
N ASP A 145 32.42 16.70 -17.84
CA ASP A 145 31.76 17.60 -16.87
C ASP A 145 30.23 17.58 -17.08
N GLU A 146 29.78 17.60 -18.34
CA GLU A 146 28.36 17.47 -18.70
C GLU A 146 27.77 16.14 -18.20
N LYS A 147 28.45 15.02 -18.47
CA LYS A 147 28.00 13.69 -18.04
C LYS A 147 28.06 13.52 -16.53
N LEU A 148 29.03 14.13 -15.85
CA LEU A 148 29.16 14.09 -14.40
C LEU A 148 28.02 14.83 -13.71
N VAL A 149 27.70 16.03 -14.20
CA VAL A 149 26.56 16.83 -13.71
C VAL A 149 25.24 16.10 -13.96
N ALA A 150 25.04 15.56 -15.17
CA ALA A 150 23.85 14.79 -15.48
C ALA A 150 23.69 13.57 -14.56
N ALA A 151 24.74 12.76 -14.39
CA ALA A 151 24.69 11.60 -13.50
C ALA A 151 24.45 11.97 -12.03
N SER A 152 25.06 13.06 -11.54
CA SER A 152 24.84 13.52 -10.17
C SER A 152 23.40 13.99 -9.95
N LYS A 153 22.82 14.64 -10.96
CA LYS A 153 21.43 15.07 -10.96
C LYS A 153 20.46 13.89 -10.97
N GLU A 154 20.69 12.87 -11.79
CA GLU A 154 19.83 11.66 -11.81
C GLU A 154 19.78 10.97 -10.43
N LEU A 155 20.92 10.89 -9.73
CA LEU A 155 20.97 10.35 -8.36
C LEU A 155 20.20 11.23 -7.36
N GLU A 156 20.37 12.55 -7.44
CA GLU A 156 19.65 13.49 -6.59
C GLU A 156 18.13 13.46 -6.84
N ASP A 157 17.72 13.46 -8.11
CA ASP A 157 16.32 13.38 -8.53
C ASP A 157 15.69 12.06 -8.06
N THR A 158 16.44 10.94 -8.09
CA THR A 158 15.97 9.65 -7.57
C THR A 158 15.71 9.72 -6.06
N ILE A 159 16.65 10.28 -5.29
CA ILE A 159 16.48 10.46 -3.83
C ILE A 159 15.28 11.34 -3.53
N GLN A 160 15.15 12.47 -4.21
CA GLN A 160 14.04 13.42 -4.00
C GLN A 160 12.68 12.80 -4.32
N LYS A 161 12.57 12.01 -5.39
CA LYS A 161 11.32 11.35 -5.77
C LYS A 161 10.89 10.29 -4.75
N VAL A 162 11.82 9.50 -4.21
CA VAL A 162 11.50 8.54 -3.15
C VAL A 162 11.05 9.26 -1.88
N GLN A 163 11.74 10.33 -1.49
CA GLN A 163 11.33 11.17 -0.35
C GLN A 163 9.97 11.86 -0.57
N GLN A 164 9.68 12.27 -1.82
CA GLN A 164 8.36 12.79 -2.19
C GLN A 164 7.28 11.74 -2.00
N PHE A 165 7.53 10.50 -2.41
CA PHE A 165 6.62 9.39 -2.14
C PHE A 165 6.42 9.19 -0.64
N GLU A 166 7.48 9.13 0.17
CA GLU A 166 7.37 8.97 1.63
C GLU A 166 6.57 10.09 2.32
N SER A 167 6.60 11.30 1.75
CA SER A 167 5.83 12.42 2.29
C SER A 167 4.32 12.31 2.07
N LYS A 168 3.87 11.43 1.16
CA LYS A 168 2.45 11.14 0.95
C LYS A 168 1.95 10.28 2.11
N LYS A 169 1.03 10.85 2.89
CA LYS A 169 0.28 10.10 3.90
C LYS A 169 -1.11 9.79 3.36
N GLU A 170 -1.35 8.52 3.08
CA GLU A 170 -2.69 8.06 2.75
C GLU A 170 -3.47 7.67 4.00
N LYS A 171 -4.77 7.85 3.94
CA LYS A 171 -5.69 7.31 4.96
C LYS A 171 -6.07 5.91 4.50
N SER A 172 -6.10 4.96 5.42
CA SER A 172 -6.57 3.61 5.15
C SER A 172 -8.07 3.53 5.47
N ASP A 173 -8.87 3.17 4.48
CA ASP A 173 -10.29 2.86 4.67
C ASP A 173 -10.44 1.52 5.39
N ALA A 174 -9.51 0.58 5.18
CA ALA A 174 -9.43 -0.65 5.96
C ALA A 174 -9.24 -0.37 7.46
N GLU A 175 -8.39 0.58 7.84
CA GLU A 175 -8.20 1.00 9.24
C GLU A 175 -9.49 1.57 9.84
N ASN A 176 -10.25 2.35 9.07
CA ASN A 176 -11.53 2.90 9.53
C ASN A 176 -12.54 1.80 9.86
N ILE A 177 -12.66 0.77 9.01
CA ILE A 177 -13.51 -0.39 9.27
C ILE A 177 -13.03 -1.13 10.53
N LEU A 178 -11.74 -1.44 10.63
CA LEU A 178 -11.17 -2.15 11.78
C LEU A 178 -11.44 -1.43 13.10
N ASN A 179 -11.31 -0.11 13.11
CA ASN A 179 -11.61 0.70 14.29
C ASN A 179 -13.10 0.62 14.67
N ALA A 180 -14.00 0.69 13.69
CA ALA A 180 -15.44 0.55 13.93
C ALA A 180 -15.81 -0.84 14.46
N LEU A 181 -15.25 -1.90 13.85
CA LEU A 181 -15.45 -3.28 14.30
C LEU A 181 -14.87 -3.53 15.69
N ASN A 182 -13.68 -3.01 15.99
CA ASN A 182 -13.06 -3.15 17.30
C ASN A 182 -13.91 -2.50 18.39
N ASN A 183 -14.46 -1.30 18.14
CA ASN A 183 -15.38 -0.65 19.06
C ASN A 183 -16.62 -1.52 19.31
N GLN A 184 -17.19 -2.12 18.26
CA GLN A 184 -18.34 -3.00 18.39
C GLN A 184 -18.02 -4.24 19.24
N VAL A 185 -16.88 -4.89 19.00
CA VAL A 185 -16.43 -6.07 19.76
C VAL A 185 -16.19 -5.72 21.23
N GLN A 186 -15.63 -4.54 21.53
CA GLN A 186 -15.44 -4.08 22.90
C GLN A 186 -16.77 -3.87 23.63
N ILE A 187 -17.75 -3.24 22.96
CA ILE A 187 -19.08 -3.03 23.52
C ILE A 187 -19.76 -4.39 23.78
N ALA A 188 -19.73 -5.30 22.80
CA ALA A 188 -20.27 -6.66 22.94
C ALA A 188 -19.61 -7.43 24.09
N GLY A 189 -18.28 -7.32 24.23
CA GLY A 189 -17.52 -7.94 25.32
C GLY A 189 -17.96 -7.48 26.71
N ASN A 190 -18.26 -6.19 26.87
CA ASN A 190 -18.77 -5.63 28.13
C ASN A 190 -20.18 -6.13 28.48
N MET A 191 -20.98 -6.50 27.47
CA MET A 191 -22.34 -7.00 27.64
C MET A 191 -22.42 -8.53 27.71
N GLY A 192 -21.32 -9.25 27.48
CA GLY A 192 -21.29 -10.72 27.36
C GLY A 192 -21.68 -11.52 28.62
N SER A 193 -21.87 -10.84 29.77
CA SER A 193 -22.38 -11.46 31.00
C SER A 193 -23.91 -11.39 31.14
N LEU A 194 -24.59 -10.61 30.29
CA LEU A 194 -26.04 -10.43 30.33
C LEU A 194 -26.77 -11.60 29.64
N SER A 195 -28.00 -11.87 30.09
CA SER A 195 -28.89 -12.84 29.44
C SER A 195 -29.43 -12.27 28.12
N TYR A 196 -29.72 -13.13 27.14
CA TYR A 196 -30.43 -12.76 25.89
C TYR A 196 -31.85 -12.21 26.11
N THR A 197 -32.37 -12.32 27.33
CA THR A 197 -33.64 -11.70 27.75
C THR A 197 -33.44 -10.36 28.46
N ASP A 198 -32.19 -9.91 28.66
CA ASP A 198 -31.88 -8.65 29.30
C ASP A 198 -32.22 -7.48 28.34
N PRO A 199 -33.02 -6.49 28.78
CA PRO A 199 -33.41 -5.37 27.93
C PRO A 199 -32.23 -4.56 27.38
N GLN A 200 -31.11 -4.45 28.11
CA GLN A 200 -29.93 -3.70 27.67
C GLN A 200 -29.24 -4.42 26.50
N LEU A 201 -29.09 -5.74 26.60
CA LEU A 201 -28.49 -6.56 25.56
C LEU A 201 -29.38 -6.60 24.31
N GLN A 202 -30.70 -6.72 24.48
CA GLN A 202 -31.66 -6.68 23.38
C GLN A 202 -31.65 -5.35 22.64
N ALA A 203 -31.57 -4.23 23.38
CA ALA A 203 -31.48 -2.90 22.78
C ALA A 203 -30.18 -2.74 21.97
N PHE A 204 -29.06 -3.25 22.47
CA PHE A 204 -27.79 -3.25 21.75
C PHE A 204 -27.85 -4.08 20.45
N PHE A 205 -28.36 -5.32 20.51
CA PHE A 205 -28.52 -6.15 19.31
C PHE A 205 -29.46 -5.53 18.28
N ALA A 206 -30.43 -4.71 18.70
CA ALA A 206 -31.32 -4.01 17.79
C ALA A 206 -30.67 -2.81 17.07
N LEU A 207 -29.50 -2.33 17.50
CA LEU A 207 -28.77 -1.26 16.81
C LEU A 207 -28.24 -1.77 15.47
N ASP A 208 -28.62 -1.10 14.38
CA ASP A 208 -28.28 -1.51 13.01
C ASP A 208 -27.40 -0.49 12.26
N ASP A 209 -26.98 0.60 12.92
CA ASP A 209 -26.20 1.67 12.29
C ASP A 209 -24.87 1.17 11.68
N LEU A 210 -24.14 0.35 12.45
CA LEU A 210 -22.90 -0.26 11.96
C LEU A 210 -23.18 -1.24 10.81
N ALA A 211 -24.24 -2.05 10.94
CA ALA A 211 -24.63 -3.03 9.92
C ALA A 211 -24.96 -2.35 8.59
N LYS A 212 -25.71 -1.25 8.63
CA LYS A 212 -26.02 -0.41 7.47
C LYS A 212 -24.74 0.19 6.86
N GLY A 213 -23.89 0.79 7.69
CA GLY A 213 -22.63 1.39 7.22
C GLY A 213 -21.71 0.38 6.53
N ILE A 214 -21.53 -0.80 7.11
CA ILE A 214 -20.75 -1.88 6.51
C ILE A 214 -21.41 -2.40 5.22
N HIS A 215 -22.72 -2.59 5.20
CA HIS A 215 -23.42 -3.05 3.99
C HIS A 215 -23.31 -2.05 2.82
N GLU A 216 -23.40 -0.75 3.11
CA GLU A 216 -23.19 0.31 2.11
C GLU A 216 -21.76 0.27 1.55
N MET A 217 -20.78 -0.05 2.39
CA MET A 217 -19.38 -0.17 2.00
C MET A 217 -19.12 -1.43 1.16
N ASP A 218 -19.58 -2.60 1.59
CA ASP A 218 -19.53 -3.88 0.83
C ASP A 218 -20.13 -3.70 -0.57
N THR A 219 -21.26 -2.98 -0.65
CA THR A 219 -21.91 -2.67 -1.93
C THR A 219 -21.01 -1.83 -2.84
N GLN A 220 -20.35 -0.81 -2.29
CA GLN A 220 -19.43 0.05 -3.04
C GLN A 220 -18.18 -0.71 -3.50
N ILE A 221 -17.57 -1.49 -2.61
CA ILE A 221 -16.40 -2.33 -2.91
C ILE A 221 -16.74 -3.35 -4.00
N THR A 222 -17.85 -4.06 -3.85
CA THR A 222 -18.31 -5.06 -4.84
C THR A 222 -18.57 -4.42 -6.20
N LYS A 223 -19.17 -3.22 -6.23
CA LYS A 223 -19.41 -2.48 -7.47
C LYS A 223 -18.09 -2.06 -8.13
N ALA A 224 -17.17 -1.47 -7.37
CA ALA A 224 -15.87 -1.02 -7.87
C ALA A 224 -15.06 -2.19 -8.45
N LYS A 225 -15.05 -3.35 -7.76
CA LYS A 225 -14.38 -4.56 -8.24
C LYS A 225 -14.96 -5.06 -9.56
N LYS A 226 -16.28 -5.06 -9.70
CA LYS A 226 -16.96 -5.47 -10.94
C LYS A 226 -16.66 -4.52 -12.09
N GLU A 227 -16.61 -3.21 -11.82
CA GLU A 227 -16.27 -2.20 -12.82
C GLU A 227 -14.82 -2.35 -13.30
N ALA A 228 -13.87 -2.57 -12.38
CA ALA A 228 -12.46 -2.82 -12.70
C ALA A 228 -12.28 -4.08 -13.56
N GLN A 229 -12.99 -5.17 -13.24
CA GLN A 229 -12.99 -6.40 -14.05
C GLN A 229 -13.49 -6.15 -15.48
N LEU A 230 -14.62 -5.46 -15.62
CA LEU A 230 -15.18 -5.13 -16.94
C LEU A 230 -14.27 -4.22 -17.76
N GLN A 231 -13.53 -3.33 -17.11
CA GLN A 231 -12.56 -2.47 -17.79
C GLN A 231 -11.35 -3.27 -18.29
N ALA A 232 -10.78 -4.13 -17.44
CA ALA A 232 -9.69 -5.02 -17.83
C ALA A 232 -10.09 -5.92 -19.02
N GLU A 233 -11.31 -6.46 -19.03
CA GLU A 233 -11.83 -7.25 -20.15
C GLU A 233 -11.98 -6.46 -21.47
N ARG A 234 -12.21 -5.15 -21.40
CA ARG A 234 -12.30 -4.29 -22.58
C ARG A 234 -10.94 -3.92 -23.13
N GLU A 235 -9.94 -3.72 -22.27
CA GLU A 235 -8.58 -3.39 -22.66
C GLU A 235 -7.83 -4.59 -23.28
N MET A 236 -8.31 -5.81 -23.02
CA MET A 236 -7.82 -7.05 -23.63
C MET A 236 -8.45 -7.38 -25.01
N LYS A 237 -9.41 -6.58 -25.51
CA LYS A 237 -10.10 -6.80 -26.80
C LYS A 237 -9.69 -5.77 -27.84
#